data_AF-A0A0N4ZH37-F1
#
_entry.id   AF-A0A0N4ZH37-F1
#
_cell.length_a   1.000
_cell.length_b   1.000
_cell.length_c   1.000
_cell.angle_alpha   90.00
_cell.angle_beta   90.00
_cell.angle_gamma   90.00
#
_symmetry.space_group_name_H-M   'P 1'
#
loop_
_entity.id
_entity.type
_entity.pdbx_description
1 polymer ?
#
loop_
_entity_poly.entity_id
_entity_poly.type
_entity_poly.pdbx_seq_one_letter_code
_entity_poly.pdbx_strand_id
1 'polypeptide(L)'
;MPLPAALLNKLKKRGIVKEDGQSQSEGEPKVKKLLEENKIPEEECNNKKKQYPPFAECCPNKYNPYHICEEFCHINWTPKFNRYQLQMEYLEAKHHLLLTYPLAPGWREMFDEGSGQHYFWYPPSGLVSWLPPSHPEAKVTLPCYKHARNNFRLACLESTQLENNESSRTKLKLASTIDNADVEDEDDVE
;
A
#
# COMPACT_ATOMS: atom_id res chain seq x y z
N MET A 1 1.67 14.79 -24.08
CA MET A 1 2.77 13.85 -24.39
C MET A 1 2.15 12.53 -24.82
N PRO A 2 2.55 11.93 -25.95
CA PRO A 2 2.03 10.63 -26.38
C PRO A 2 2.46 9.52 -25.41
N LEU A 3 1.58 8.55 -25.17
CA LEU A 3 1.88 7.42 -24.31
C LEU A 3 2.96 6.54 -24.97
N PRO A 4 3.93 6.01 -24.20
CA PRO A 4 4.93 5.09 -24.73
C PRO A 4 4.28 3.79 -25.24
N ALA A 5 4.74 3.30 -26.39
CA ALA A 5 4.12 2.20 -27.14
C ALA A 5 3.94 0.91 -26.33
N ALA A 6 4.87 0.60 -25.43
CA ALA A 6 4.79 -0.58 -24.56
C ALA A 6 3.59 -0.50 -23.58
N LEU A 7 3.26 0.70 -23.10
CA LEU A 7 2.15 0.92 -22.18
C LEU A 7 0.82 0.89 -22.93
N LEU A 8 0.78 1.49 -24.13
CA LEU A 8 -0.35 1.44 -25.04
C LEU A 8 -0.79 0.00 -25.36
N ASN A 9 0.15 -0.89 -25.68
CA ASN A 9 -0.15 -2.29 -25.97
C ASN A 9 -0.72 -3.04 -24.77
N LYS A 10 -0.24 -2.75 -23.56
CA LYS A 10 -0.78 -3.34 -22.32
C LYS A 10 -2.21 -2.85 -22.04
N LEU A 11 -2.49 -1.58 -22.31
CA LEU A 11 -3.83 -1.01 -22.15
C LEU A 11 -4.82 -1.56 -23.18
N LYS A 12 -4.38 -1.73 -24.45
CA LYS A 12 -5.16 -2.39 -25.50
C LYS A 12 -5.52 -3.83 -25.15
N LYS A 13 -4.55 -4.62 -24.65
CA LYS A 13 -4.80 -6.01 -24.21
C LYS A 13 -5.83 -6.12 -23.07
N ARG A 14 -5.96 -5.08 -22.25
CA ARG A 14 -6.93 -5.01 -21.16
C ARG A 14 -8.24 -4.32 -21.57
N GLY A 15 -8.39 -3.96 -22.85
CA GLY A 15 -9.60 -3.31 -23.38
C GLY A 15 -9.82 -1.86 -22.92
N ILE A 16 -8.80 -1.22 -22.35
CA ILE A 16 -8.88 0.14 -21.78
C ILE A 16 -8.79 1.21 -22.87
N VAL A 17 -8.04 0.92 -23.95
CA VAL A 17 -7.94 1.78 -25.14
C VAL A 17 -8.58 1.05 -26.31
N LYS A 18 -9.66 1.61 -26.84
CA LYS A 18 -10.31 1.15 -28.07
C LYS A 18 -9.72 1.93 -29.24
N GLU A 19 -9.51 1.27 -30.37
CA GLU A 19 -9.08 1.97 -31.60
C GLU A 19 -10.27 2.72 -32.18
N ASP A 20 -10.08 3.99 -32.50
CA ASP A 20 -11.10 4.83 -33.10
C ASP A 20 -11.36 4.34 -34.54
N GLY A 21 -12.42 3.53 -34.73
CA GLY A 21 -12.91 3.28 -36.08
C GLY A 21 -13.59 1.96 -36.41
N GLN A 22 -14.33 1.29 -35.50
CA GLN A 22 -15.32 0.31 -35.96
C GLN A 22 -16.48 0.07 -34.98
N SER A 23 -17.67 0.39 -35.47
CA SER A 23 -18.98 0.21 -34.86
C SER A 23 -19.52 -1.20 -35.12
N GLN A 24 -20.07 -1.82 -34.07
CA GLN A 24 -21.11 -2.87 -34.02
C GLN A 24 -20.87 -4.26 -34.67
N SER A 25 -20.98 -5.32 -33.85
CA SER A 25 -21.94 -6.41 -34.08
C SER A 25 -22.11 -7.29 -32.83
N GLU A 26 -23.37 -7.67 -32.59
CA GLU A 26 -23.89 -8.48 -31.48
C GLU A 26 -23.31 -9.90 -31.42
N GLY A 27 -23.35 -10.51 -30.23
CA GLY A 27 -22.98 -11.91 -30.03
C GLY A 27 -23.16 -12.35 -28.58
N GLU A 28 -24.39 -12.59 -28.15
CA GLU A 28 -24.71 -13.39 -26.97
C GLU A 28 -24.06 -14.79 -27.05
N PRO A 29 -23.60 -15.35 -25.93
CA PRO A 29 -23.77 -16.78 -25.69
C PRO A 29 -24.79 -17.01 -24.58
N LYS A 30 -25.95 -17.55 -24.99
CA LYS A 30 -26.96 -18.17 -24.12
C LYS A 30 -26.33 -19.34 -23.35
N VAL A 31 -26.33 -19.28 -22.02
CA VAL A 31 -26.34 -20.47 -21.16
C VAL A 31 -27.61 -20.46 -20.33
N LYS A 32 -28.43 -21.48 -20.53
CA LYS A 32 -29.79 -21.63 -20.01
C LYS A 32 -29.77 -22.00 -18.52
N LYS A 33 -30.52 -21.20 -17.74
CA LYS A 33 -31.34 -21.48 -16.53
C LYS A 33 -31.11 -22.79 -15.77
N LEU A 34 -30.89 -22.67 -14.45
CA LEU A 34 -31.85 -23.06 -13.38
C LEU A 34 -31.23 -22.82 -11.99
N LEU A 35 -31.67 -21.76 -11.30
CA LEU A 35 -32.32 -21.88 -9.99
C LEU A 35 -33.01 -20.55 -9.64
N GLU A 36 -34.28 -20.67 -9.26
CA GLU A 36 -35.24 -19.63 -8.96
C GLU A 36 -34.83 -18.62 -7.88
N GLU A 37 -35.39 -17.41 -8.07
CA GLU A 37 -35.90 -16.50 -7.04
C GLU A 37 -34.92 -15.92 -6.00
N ASN A 38 -34.25 -14.84 -6.41
CA ASN A 38 -34.11 -13.68 -5.51
C ASN A 38 -34.40 -12.42 -6.32
N LYS A 39 -35.59 -11.85 -6.11
CA LYS A 39 -35.95 -10.50 -6.57
C LYS A 39 -34.89 -9.54 -6.03
N ILE A 40 -34.03 -9.02 -6.89
CA ILE A 40 -33.30 -7.79 -6.62
C ILE A 40 -34.36 -6.69 -6.69
N PRO A 41 -34.68 -5.97 -5.61
CA PRO A 41 -35.51 -4.78 -5.74
C PRO A 41 -34.74 -3.80 -6.63
N GLU A 42 -35.37 -3.41 -7.73
CA GLU A 42 -34.94 -2.25 -8.51
C GLU A 42 -35.08 -1.03 -7.59
N GLU A 43 -34.03 -0.73 -6.82
CA GLU A 43 -33.98 0.51 -6.07
C GLU A 43 -33.77 1.66 -7.06
N GLU A 44 -34.84 2.41 -7.22
CA GLU A 44 -34.90 3.75 -7.78
C GLU A 44 -33.63 4.54 -7.47
N CYS A 45 -33.12 5.17 -8.52
CA CYS A 45 -31.99 6.09 -8.54
C CYS A 45 -32.18 7.32 -7.63
N ASN A 46 -32.17 7.12 -6.31
CA ASN A 46 -32.04 8.19 -5.35
C ASN A 46 -30.55 8.49 -5.15
N ASN A 47 -30.09 9.56 -5.81
CA ASN A 47 -28.75 10.17 -5.74
C ASN A 47 -28.39 10.71 -4.34
N LYS A 48 -28.52 9.89 -3.29
CA LYS A 48 -27.94 10.15 -1.98
C LYS A 48 -26.50 9.66 -2.06
N LYS A 49 -25.55 10.58 -2.24
CA LYS A 49 -24.11 10.28 -2.11
C LYS A 49 -23.91 9.53 -0.80
N LYS A 50 -23.58 8.23 -0.86
CA LYS A 50 -23.30 7.43 0.33
C LYS A 50 -22.08 8.06 1.00
N GLN A 51 -22.26 8.51 2.24
CA GLN A 51 -21.15 9.01 3.04
C GLN A 51 -20.39 7.80 3.58
N TYR A 52 -19.21 7.55 3.03
CA TYR A 52 -18.32 6.51 3.50
C TYR A 52 -17.36 7.08 4.57
N PRO A 53 -16.90 6.24 5.51
CA PRO A 53 -15.82 6.64 6.41
C PRO A 53 -14.55 7.00 5.60
N PRO A 54 -13.59 7.76 6.16
CA PRO A 54 -12.40 8.20 5.44
C PRO A 54 -11.53 7.05 4.87
N PHE A 55 -11.60 5.88 5.49
CA PHE A 55 -10.88 4.68 5.07
C PHE A 55 -11.80 3.47 5.12
N ALA A 56 -11.73 2.61 4.10
CA ALA A 56 -12.34 1.30 4.19
C ALA A 56 -11.55 0.43 5.19
N GLU A 57 -12.27 -0.26 6.07
CA GLU A 57 -11.69 -0.96 7.22
C GLU A 57 -10.62 -1.96 6.82
N CYS A 58 -10.88 -2.71 5.74
CA CYS A 58 -10.04 -3.77 5.21
C CYS A 58 -9.28 -3.37 3.93
N CYS A 59 -9.11 -2.06 3.66
CA CYS A 59 -8.40 -1.64 2.45
C CYS A 59 -6.93 -2.11 2.49
N PRO A 60 -6.46 -2.88 1.49
CA PRO A 60 -5.08 -3.36 1.43
C PRO A 60 -4.07 -2.22 1.25
N ASN A 61 -4.51 -1.04 0.82
CA ASN A 61 -3.66 0.13 0.60
C ASN A 61 -3.77 1.16 1.75
N LYS A 62 -4.39 0.80 2.88
CA LYS A 62 -4.59 1.69 4.04
C LYS A 62 -3.29 2.22 4.65
N TYR A 63 -2.18 1.48 4.51
CA TYR A 63 -0.88 1.89 5.03
C TYR A 63 -0.12 2.84 4.10
N ASN A 64 -0.57 3.04 2.86
CA ASN A 64 0.07 3.95 1.93
C ASN A 64 -0.41 5.38 2.20
N PRO A 65 0.48 6.31 2.61
CA PRO A 65 0.10 7.69 2.94
C PRO A 65 -0.54 8.44 1.77
N TYR A 66 -0.28 8.02 0.53
CA TYR A 66 -0.81 8.63 -0.68
C TYR A 66 -2.14 8.02 -1.14
N HIS A 67 -2.62 6.99 -0.45
CA HIS A 67 -3.89 6.37 -0.78
C HIS A 67 -5.05 7.02 -0.04
N ILE A 68 -6.04 7.47 -0.79
CA ILE A 68 -7.33 7.91 -0.28
C ILE A 68 -8.35 6.87 -0.75
N CYS A 69 -9.14 6.33 0.19
CA CYS A 69 -10.17 5.37 -0.18
C CYS A 69 -11.26 6.04 -1.00
N GLU A 70 -11.53 5.48 -2.17
CA GLU A 70 -12.66 5.86 -3.01
C GLU A 70 -13.84 4.91 -2.76
N GLU A 71 -15.02 5.20 -3.33
CA GLU A 71 -16.21 4.33 -3.22
C GLU A 71 -15.89 2.87 -3.61
N PHE A 72 -15.03 2.66 -4.62
CA PHE A 72 -14.53 1.34 -4.99
C PHE A 72 -13.90 0.60 -3.80
N CYS A 73 -13.09 1.27 -2.99
CA CYS A 73 -12.44 0.68 -1.84
C CYS A 73 -13.47 0.25 -0.78
N HIS A 74 -14.49 1.08 -0.57
CA HIS A 74 -15.55 0.76 0.38
C HIS A 74 -16.44 -0.38 -0.07
N ILE A 75 -16.67 -0.54 -1.38
CA ILE A 75 -17.47 -1.65 -1.92
C ILE A 75 -16.65 -2.95 -1.93
N ASN A 76 -15.38 -2.87 -2.34
CA ASN A 76 -14.58 -4.06 -2.57
C ASN A 76 -13.83 -4.56 -1.32
N TRP A 77 -13.60 -3.70 -0.34
CA TRP A 77 -12.83 -3.99 0.88
C TRP A 77 -13.63 -3.72 2.16
N THR A 78 -14.92 -4.03 2.13
CA THR A 78 -15.69 -4.28 3.36
C THR A 78 -15.12 -5.50 4.10
N PRO A 79 -15.35 -5.62 5.42
CA PRO A 79 -15.04 -6.85 6.14
C PRO A 79 -15.83 -8.02 5.53
N LYS A 80 -15.15 -8.83 4.71
CA LYS A 80 -15.71 -10.02 4.05
C LYS A 80 -15.66 -11.24 4.95
N PHE A 81 -14.68 -11.28 5.84
CA PHE A 81 -14.39 -12.44 6.66
C PHE A 81 -14.74 -12.15 8.11
N ASN A 82 -15.72 -12.88 8.62
CA ASN A 82 -15.96 -12.97 10.05
C ASN A 82 -15.10 -14.11 10.60
N ARG A 83 -14.45 -13.90 11.75
CA ARG A 83 -13.69 -14.94 12.47
C ARG A 83 -14.50 -16.23 12.70
N TYR A 84 -15.83 -16.15 12.74
CA TYR A 84 -16.73 -17.28 12.94
C TYR A 84 -17.21 -17.96 11.66
N GLN A 85 -16.88 -17.41 10.48
CA GLN A 85 -17.34 -17.90 9.17
C GLN A 85 -16.19 -18.36 8.26
N LEU A 86 -15.06 -18.72 8.85
CA LEU A 86 -13.91 -19.25 8.10
C LEU A 86 -14.21 -20.65 7.56
N GLN A 87 -13.69 -20.93 6.36
CA GLN A 87 -13.80 -22.25 5.73
C GLN A 87 -13.14 -23.32 6.62
N MET A 88 -13.77 -24.49 6.72
CA MET A 88 -13.28 -25.57 7.60
C MET A 88 -11.92 -26.08 7.13
N GLU A 89 -11.73 -26.18 5.82
CA GLU A 89 -10.47 -26.61 5.19
C GLU A 89 -9.30 -25.70 5.62
N TYR A 90 -9.56 -24.40 5.77
CA TYR A 90 -8.56 -23.45 6.23
C TYR A 90 -8.22 -23.65 7.71
N LEU A 91 -9.23 -23.87 8.56
CA LEU A 91 -9.00 -24.11 9.99
C LEU A 91 -8.25 -25.42 10.24
N GLU A 92 -8.58 -26.47 9.49
CA GLU A 92 -7.88 -27.75 9.52
C GLU A 92 -6.43 -27.61 9.06
N ALA A 93 -6.19 -26.96 7.92
CA ALA A 93 -4.83 -26.71 7.43
C ALA A 93 -3.98 -25.93 8.44
N LYS A 94 -4.57 -24.89 9.07
CA LYS A 94 -3.92 -24.13 10.15
C LYS A 94 -3.62 -25.00 11.37
N HIS A 95 -4.57 -25.84 11.79
CA HIS A 95 -4.37 -26.75 12.92
C HIS A 95 -3.23 -27.74 12.64
N HIS A 96 -3.20 -28.35 11.46
CA HIS A 96 -2.10 -29.22 11.03
C HIS A 96 -0.75 -28.50 10.97
N LEU A 97 -0.74 -27.25 10.49
CA LEU A 97 0.46 -26.40 10.49
C LEU A 97 1.00 -26.20 11.91
N LEU A 98 0.13 -25.91 12.88
CA LEU A 98 0.53 -25.70 14.27
C LEU A 98 0.92 -26.98 15.02
N LEU A 99 0.39 -28.13 14.62
CA LEU A 99 0.84 -29.44 15.12
C LEU A 99 2.25 -29.77 14.63
N THR A 100 2.56 -29.41 13.38
CA THR A 100 3.89 -29.64 12.78
C THR A 100 4.92 -28.65 13.28
N TYR A 101 4.52 -27.38 13.40
CA TYR A 101 5.38 -26.27 13.82
C TYR A 101 4.76 -25.58 15.04
N PRO A 102 4.99 -26.12 16.25
CA PRO A 102 4.41 -25.56 17.46
C PRO A 102 4.90 -24.13 17.69
N LEU A 103 4.01 -23.32 18.23
CA LEU A 103 4.26 -21.91 18.46
C LEU A 103 5.24 -21.73 19.63
N ALA A 104 6.33 -20.99 19.41
CA ALA A 104 7.33 -20.73 20.44
C ALA A 104 6.73 -19.93 21.62
N PRO A 105 7.26 -20.06 22.85
CA PRO A 105 6.73 -19.38 24.02
C PRO A 105 6.63 -17.86 23.81
N GLY A 106 5.47 -17.29 24.15
CA GLY A 106 5.21 -15.85 24.08
C GLY A 106 4.73 -15.34 22.73
N TRP A 107 4.72 -16.17 21.68
CA TRP A 107 4.03 -15.83 20.43
C TRP A 107 2.53 -16.04 20.58
N ARG A 108 1.74 -15.20 19.90
CA ARG A 108 0.28 -15.26 19.88
C ARG A 108 -0.24 -15.33 18.46
N GLU A 109 -1.33 -16.05 18.30
CA GLU A 109 -2.10 -16.10 17.06
C GLU A 109 -3.12 -14.97 17.03
N MET A 110 -3.20 -14.26 15.91
CA MET A 110 -4.10 -13.13 15.69
C MET A 110 -4.83 -13.32 14.37
N PHE A 111 -6.12 -13.02 14.33
CA PHE A 111 -6.91 -13.03 13.10
C PHE A 111 -6.87 -11.65 12.44
N ASP A 112 -6.59 -11.61 11.14
CA ASP A 112 -6.71 -10.41 10.32
C ASP A 112 -7.98 -10.47 9.46
N GLU A 113 -8.96 -9.61 9.79
CA GLU A 113 -10.25 -9.53 9.11
C GLU A 113 -10.11 -9.10 7.64
N GLY A 114 -9.05 -8.35 7.31
CA GLY A 114 -8.84 -7.87 5.95
C GLY A 114 -8.37 -8.94 4.99
N SER A 115 -7.47 -9.81 5.44
CA SER A 115 -6.99 -10.96 4.65
C SER A 115 -7.81 -12.23 4.86
N GLY A 116 -8.59 -12.31 5.95
CA GLY A 116 -9.27 -13.54 6.37
C GLY A 116 -8.30 -14.62 6.86
N GLN A 117 -7.07 -14.25 7.23
CA GLN A 117 -6.02 -15.19 7.62
C GLN A 117 -5.50 -14.88 9.03
N HIS A 118 -4.94 -15.91 9.66
CA HIS A 118 -4.24 -15.78 10.93
C HIS A 118 -2.77 -15.44 10.69
N TYR A 119 -2.27 -14.51 11.49
CA TYR A 119 -0.85 -14.18 11.57
C TYR A 119 -0.38 -14.36 13.02
N PHE A 120 0.94 -14.45 13.19
CA PHE A 120 1.59 -14.65 14.47
C PHE A 120 2.28 -13.37 14.90
N TRP A 121 2.08 -12.99 16.16
CA TRP A 121 2.63 -11.79 16.75
C TRP A 121 3.34 -12.11 18.06
N TYR A 122 4.55 -11.57 18.22
CA TYR A 122 5.32 -11.64 19.46
C TYR A 122 5.25 -10.29 20.19
N PRO A 123 4.49 -10.18 21.29
CA PRO A 123 4.22 -8.90 21.95
C PRO A 123 5.44 -8.15 22.49
N PRO A 124 6.43 -8.81 23.14
CA PRO A 124 7.55 -8.09 23.75
C PRO A 124 8.38 -7.25 22.77
N SER A 125 8.75 -7.80 21.61
CA SER A 125 9.47 -7.02 20.57
C SER A 125 8.52 -6.46 19.49
N GLY A 126 7.28 -6.93 19.47
CA GLY A 126 6.28 -6.57 18.49
C GLY A 126 6.56 -7.15 17.11
N LEU A 127 7.25 -8.28 17.00
CA LEU A 127 7.54 -8.95 15.73
C LEU A 127 6.30 -9.66 15.19
N VAL A 128 6.16 -9.72 13.87
CA VAL A 128 5.02 -10.35 13.18
C VAL A 128 5.50 -11.33 12.11
N SER A 129 4.72 -12.38 11.85
CA SER A 129 4.97 -13.37 10.79
C SER A 129 3.66 -14.00 10.32
N TRP A 130 3.56 -14.35 9.04
CA TRP A 130 2.40 -15.06 8.47
C TRP A 130 2.43 -16.57 8.74
N LEU A 131 3.62 -17.13 8.98
CA LEU A 131 3.82 -18.53 9.35
C LEU A 131 4.33 -18.62 10.80
N PRO A 132 4.14 -19.74 11.50
CA PRO A 132 4.71 -19.93 12.82
C PRO A 132 6.22 -19.68 12.77
N PRO A 133 6.83 -19.01 13.75
CA PRO A 133 8.26 -18.66 13.74
C PRO A 133 9.20 -19.87 13.67
N SER A 134 8.72 -21.06 14.02
CA SER A 134 9.45 -22.34 13.89
C SER A 134 9.50 -22.86 12.44
N HIS A 135 8.61 -22.38 11.57
CA HIS A 135 8.54 -22.81 10.19
C HIS A 135 9.75 -22.30 9.39
N PRO A 136 10.40 -23.12 8.54
CA PRO A 136 11.64 -22.74 7.83
C PRO A 136 11.46 -21.53 6.91
N GLU A 137 10.28 -21.37 6.31
CA GLU A 137 9.96 -20.24 5.43
C GLU A 137 9.38 -19.02 6.17
N ALA A 138 9.31 -19.05 7.51
CA ALA A 138 8.76 -17.94 8.27
C ALA A 138 9.64 -16.69 8.18
N LYS A 139 9.05 -15.60 7.67
CA LYS A 139 9.71 -14.29 7.59
C LYS A 139 9.23 -13.42 8.75
N VAL A 140 9.99 -13.46 9.84
CA VAL A 140 9.73 -12.64 11.02
C VAL A 140 10.19 -11.20 10.74
N THR A 141 9.25 -10.26 10.74
CA THR A 141 9.52 -8.84 10.43
C THR A 141 8.92 -7.91 11.47
N LEU A 142 9.25 -6.61 11.37
CA LEU A 142 8.55 -5.58 12.11
C LEU A 142 7.20 -5.25 11.44
N PRO A 143 6.16 -4.92 12.22
CA PRO A 143 4.87 -4.53 11.68
C PRO A 143 4.99 -3.27 10.84
N CYS A 144 4.11 -3.15 9.84
CA CYS A 144 4.15 -2.09 8.83
C CYS A 144 4.29 -0.69 9.42
N TYR A 145 3.58 -0.37 10.52
CA TYR A 145 3.65 0.95 11.14
C TYR A 145 5.03 1.28 11.74
N LYS A 146 5.75 0.28 12.29
CA LYS A 146 7.11 0.46 12.79
C LYS A 146 8.08 0.65 11.61
N HIS A 147 7.89 -0.10 10.52
CA HIS A 147 8.66 0.10 9.30
C HIS A 147 8.46 1.51 8.72
N ALA A 148 7.21 1.96 8.61
CA ALA A 148 6.90 3.30 8.13
C ALA A 148 7.53 4.39 9.02
N ARG A 149 7.44 4.25 10.35
CA ARG A 149 8.05 5.19 11.30
C ARG A 149 9.58 5.22 11.19
N ASN A 150 10.23 4.06 11.04
CA ASN A 150 11.67 3.97 10.87
C ASN A 150 12.11 4.59 9.54
N ASN A 151 11.42 4.29 8.44
CA ASN A 151 11.71 4.84 7.12
C ASN A 151 11.53 6.36 7.12
N PHE A 152 10.46 6.87 7.73
CA PHE A 152 10.23 8.30 7.88
C PHE A 152 11.35 8.96 8.68
N ARG A 153 11.74 8.37 9.82
CA ARG A 153 12.85 8.87 10.63
C ARG A 153 14.16 8.90 9.84
N LEU A 154 14.45 7.86 9.07
CA LEU A 154 15.64 7.79 8.22
C LEU A 154 15.61 8.88 7.14
N ALA A 155 14.46 9.08 6.48
CA ALA A 155 14.30 10.14 5.49
C ALA A 155 14.53 11.53 6.11
N CYS A 156 13.99 11.83 7.30
CA CYS A 156 14.24 13.10 7.98
C CYS A 156 15.74 13.30 8.29
N LEU A 157 16.43 12.25 8.73
CA LEU A 157 17.87 12.32 9.02
C LEU A 157 18.68 12.58 7.74
N GLU A 158 18.35 11.89 6.66
CA GLU A 158 18.96 12.10 5.34
C GLU A 158 18.75 13.54 4.86
N SER A 159 17.54 14.09 4.98
CA SER A 159 17.26 15.50 4.62
C SER A 159 18.14 16.47 5.41
N THR A 160 18.28 16.27 6.74
CA THR A 160 19.14 17.15 7.56
C THR A 160 20.63 17.03 7.19
N GLN A 161 21.10 15.86 6.76
CA GLN A 161 22.47 15.69 6.30
C GLN A 161 22.72 16.43 4.98
N LEU A 162 21.75 16.39 4.06
CA LEU A 162 21.84 17.13 2.79
C LEU A 162 21.86 18.65 3.03
N GLU A 163 20.99 19.16 3.91
CA GLU A 163 20.97 20.59 4.28
C GLU A 163 22.30 21.04 4.89
N ASN A 164 22.88 20.23 5.79
CA ASN A 164 24.18 20.51 6.40
C ASN A 164 25.33 20.48 5.39
N ASN A 165 25.31 19.54 4.44
CA ASN A 165 26.30 19.46 3.37
C ASN A 165 26.17 20.62 2.38
N GLU A 166 24.96 21.07 2.07
CA GLU A 166 24.70 22.23 1.22
C GLU A 166 25.12 23.54 1.92
N SER A 167 24.85 23.67 3.22
CA SER A 167 25.34 24.77 4.05
C SER A 167 26.88 24.79 4.14
N SER A 168 27.52 23.63 4.21
CA SER A 168 28.98 23.51 4.19
C SER A 168 29.57 23.89 2.82
N ARG A 169 28.91 23.49 1.73
CA ARG A 169 29.33 23.81 0.35
C ARG A 169 29.15 25.30 0.02
N THR A 170 28.10 25.92 0.53
CA THR A 170 27.87 27.38 0.40
C THR A 170 28.87 28.18 1.23
N LYS A 171 29.20 27.74 2.46
CA LYS A 171 30.28 28.34 3.26
C LYS A 171 31.65 28.27 2.57
N LEU A 172 31.98 27.13 1.94
CA LEU A 172 33.23 26.97 1.18
C LEU A 172 33.28 27.90 -0.05
N LYS A 173 32.15 28.10 -0.76
CA LYS A 173 32.07 29.07 -1.88
C LYS A 173 32.20 30.52 -1.42
N LEU A 174 31.63 30.85 -0.25
CA LEU A 174 31.72 32.21 0.29
C LEU A 174 33.16 32.54 0.73
N ALA A 175 33.86 31.58 1.34
CA ALA A 175 35.26 31.71 1.70
C ALA A 175 36.18 31.89 0.48
N SER A 176 35.93 31.17 -0.63
CA SER A 176 36.74 31.33 -1.85
C SER A 176 36.50 32.62 -2.62
N THR A 177 35.48 33.41 -2.27
CA THR A 177 35.14 34.67 -2.96
C THR A 177 35.73 35.89 -2.23
N ILE A 178 36.16 35.73 -0.99
CA ILE A 178 36.69 36.82 -0.14
C ILE A 178 38.17 37.14 -0.41
N ASP A 179 38.92 36.23 -1.03
CA ASP A 179 40.36 36.42 -1.30
C ASP A 179 40.67 37.18 -2.61
N ASN A 180 39.66 37.73 -3.32
CA ASN A 180 39.83 38.50 -4.57
C ASN A 180 39.33 39.96 -4.49
N ALA A 181 39.14 40.51 -3.28
CA ALA A 181 38.89 41.93 -3.12
C ALA A 181 40.22 42.68 -3.03
N ASP A 182 40.75 43.06 -4.19
CA ASP A 182 41.90 43.93 -4.34
C ASP A 182 41.68 45.26 -3.60
N VAL A 183 42.67 45.61 -2.79
CA VAL A 183 42.84 46.95 -2.20
C VAL A 183 43.46 47.81 -3.31
N GLU A 184 42.61 48.49 -4.08
CA GLU A 184 43.05 49.60 -4.93
C GLU A 184 43.05 50.90 -4.12
N ASP A 185 44.14 51.64 -4.32
CA ASP A 185 44.59 52.89 -3.72
C ASP A 185 43.52 53.98 -3.61
N GLU A 186 43.65 54.89 -2.64
CA GLU A 186 43.65 56.35 -2.84
C GLU A 186 44.31 57.04 -1.62
N ASP A 187 45.31 57.89 -1.86
CA ASP A 187 45.17 59.34 -1.63
C ASP A 187 46.47 60.08 -1.97
N ASP A 188 46.31 61.03 -2.89
CA ASP A 188 47.30 61.95 -3.46
C ASP A 188 47.10 63.37 -2.84
N VAL A 189 48.13 64.23 -2.96
CA VAL A 189 48.13 65.71 -2.75
C VAL A 189 48.13 66.20 -1.27
N GLU A 190 48.99 67.09 -0.75
CA GLU A 190 49.90 68.15 -1.26
C GLU A 190 51.11 68.31 -0.32
#